data_AF-A0A919LQU2-F1
#
_entry.id   AF-A0A919LQU2-F1
#
_cell.length_a   1.000
_cell.length_b   1.000
_cell.length_c   1.000
_cell.angle_alpha   90.00
_cell.angle_beta   90.00
_cell.angle_gamma   90.00
#
_symmetry.space_group_name_H-M   'P 1'
#
loop_
_entity.id
_entity.type
_entity.pdbx_description
1 polymer ?
#
loop_
_entity_poly.entity_id
_entity_poly.type
_entity_poly.pdbx_seq_one_letter_code
_entity_poly.pdbx_strand_id
1 'polypeptide(L)' 'MTSLPHDVGRGGRIRRSIETFAGELPRSQQGFLFVLEDTALARVVG' A
#
# COMPACT_ATOMS: atom_id res chain seq x y z
N MET A 1 -1.80 10.78 13.89
CA MET A 1 -1.20 9.92 12.85
C MET A 1 -2.30 9.56 11.87
N THR A 2 -2.19 9.92 10.59
CA THR A 2 -3.23 9.60 9.59
C THR A 2 -2.94 8.27 8.90
N SER A 3 -4.00 7.53 8.56
CA SER A 3 -3.94 6.23 7.88
C SER A 3 -3.48 6.32 6.44
N LEU A 4 -3.32 7.52 5.85
CA LEU A 4 -2.64 7.74 4.57
C LEU A 4 -2.04 9.16 4.52
N PRO A 5 -0.75 9.33 4.89
CA PRO A 5 -0.09 10.62 4.80
C PRO A 5 0.03 11.07 3.33
N HIS A 6 0.00 12.39 3.12
CA HIS A 6 0.19 13.00 1.79
C HIS A 6 1.66 12.94 1.30
N ASP A 7 2.63 12.72 2.20
CA ASP A 7 4.08 12.82 1.94
C ASP A 7 4.87 11.49 2.08
N VAL A 8 6.20 11.60 1.91
CA VAL A 8 7.36 10.67 1.96
C VAL A 8 7.14 9.28 2.59
N GLY A 9 6.26 9.14 3.58
CA GLY A 9 5.88 7.86 4.20
C GLY A 9 5.04 6.93 3.32
N ARG A 10 4.52 7.38 2.16
CA ARG A 10 3.71 6.55 1.26
C ARG A 10 4.49 5.41 0.61
N GLY A 11 5.72 5.68 0.16
CA GLY A 11 6.57 4.66 -0.49
C GLY A 11 6.90 3.47 0.43
N GLY A 12 7.17 3.74 1.71
CA GLY A 12 7.42 2.69 2.70
C GLY A 12 6.22 1.77 2.95
N ARG A 13 4.99 2.25 2.73
CA ARG A 13 3.77 1.44 2.87
C ARG A 13 3.48 0.61 1.64
N ILE A 14 3.70 1.17 0.44
CA ILE A 14 3.63 0.42 -0.81
C ILE A 14 4.61 -0.75 -0.76
N ARG A 15 5.87 -0.49 -0.40
CA ARG A 15 6.90 -1.53 -0.28
C ARG A 15 6.51 -2.63 0.71
N ARG A 16 6.04 -2.25 1.89
CA ARG A 16 5.58 -3.21 2.91
C ARG A 16 4.42 -4.07 2.41
N SER A 17 3.48 -3.49 1.66
CA SER A 17 2.37 -4.25 1.08
C SER A 17 2.87 -5.26 0.04
N ILE A 18 3.82 -4.87 -0.81
CA ILE A 18 4.44 -5.77 -1.78
C ILE A 18 5.12 -6.94 -1.07
N GLU A 19 5.96 -6.66 -0.07
CA GLU A 19 6.68 -7.68 0.71
C GLU A 19 5.72 -8.58 1.51
N THR A 20 4.60 -8.02 1.99
CA THR A 20 3.54 -8.76 2.67
C THR A 20 2.86 -9.75 1.73
N PHE A 21 2.46 -9.31 0.53
CA PHE A 21 1.84 -10.19 -0.47
C PHE A 21 2.81 -11.26 -0.99
N ALA A 22 4.11 -10.93 -1.06
CA ALA A 22 5.16 -11.87 -1.41
C ALA A 22 5.44 -12.91 -0.31
N GLY A 23 4.93 -12.71 0.91
CA GLY A 23 5.18 -13.60 2.05
C GLY A 23 6.54 -13.42 2.72
N GLU A 24 7.25 -12.33 2.42
CA GLU A 24 8.62 -12.06 2.89
C GLU A 24 8.66 -11.48 4.30
N LEU A 25 7.52 -11.01 4.84
CA LEU A 25 7.44 -10.41 6.16
C LEU A 25 6.81 -11.34 7.21
N PRO A 26 7.38 -11.41 8.42
CA PRO A 26 6.72 -12.00 9.58
C PRO A 26 5.37 -11.34 9.84
N ARG A 27 4.39 -12.10 10.33
CA ARG A 27 3.01 -11.64 10.58
C ARG A 27 2.90 -10.34 11.39
N SER A 28 3.83 -10.08 12.32
CA SER A 28 3.85 -8.84 13.12
C SER A 28 4.30 -7.59 12.35
N GLN A 29 4.93 -7.76 11.19
CA GLN A 29 5.47 -6.69 10.35
C GLN A 29 4.65 -6.47 9.07
N GLN A 30 3.76 -7.42 8.75
CA GLN A 30 2.89 -7.37 7.59
C GLN A 30 1.96 -6.15 7.62
N GLY A 31 1.67 -5.61 6.44
CA GLY A 31 0.72 -4.53 6.27
C GLY A 31 0.27 -4.43 4.82
N PHE A 32 -1.04 -4.43 4.62
CA PHE A 32 -1.65 -4.41 3.29
C PHE A 32 -2.11 -2.99 2.92
N LEU A 33 -1.90 -2.61 1.66
CA LEU A 33 -2.41 -1.39 1.06
C LEU A 33 -3.24 -1.79 -0.17
N PHE A 34 -4.48 -1.33 -0.22
CA PHE A 34 -5.38 -1.52 -1.34
C PHE A 34 -5.67 -0.18 -1.99
N VAL A 35 -5.93 -0.20 -3.29
CA VAL A 35 -6.37 0.95 -4.07
C VAL A 35 -7.59 0.56 -4.89
N LEU A 36 -8.48 1.51 -5.11
CA LEU A 36 -9.55 1.42 -6.09
C LEU A 36 -9.06 2.07 -7.38
N GLU A 37 -8.89 1.25 -8.42
CA GLU A 37 -8.52 1.71 -9.76
C GLU A 37 -9.77 1.83 -10.64
N ASP A 38 -9.94 2.99 -11.27
CA ASP A 38 -10.73 3.12 -12.48
C ASP A 38 -9.92 2.57 -13.65
N THR A 39 -10.31 1.39 -14.12
CA THR A 39 -9.59 0.66 -15.17
C THR A 39 -9.80 1.24 -16.57
N ALA A 40 -10.87 2.02 -16.80
CA ALA A 40 -11.07 2.71 -18.07
C ALA A 40 -10.09 3.88 -18.24
N LEU A 41 -9.69 4.50 -17.12
CA LEU A 41 -8.80 5.65 -17.08
C LEU A 41 -7.39 5.32 -16.55
N ALA A 42 -7.14 4.07 -16.16
CA ALA A 42 -5.91 3.61 -15.50
C ALA A 42 -5.49 4.51 -14.33
N ARG A 43 -6.46 4.85 -13.47
CA ARG A 43 -6.30 5.86 -12.41
C ARG A 43 -6.77 5.36 -11.06
N VAL A 44 -5.96 5.58 -10.02
CA VAL A 44 -6.37 5.38 -8.63
C VAL A 44 -7.33 6.48 -8.19
N VAL A 45 -8.49 6.08 -7.67
CA VAL A 45 -9.59 6.96 -7.23
C VAL A 45 -9.98 6.77 -5.76
N GLY A 46 -9.43 5.76 -5.06
CA GLY A 46 -9.70 5.47 -3.65
C GLY A 46 -8.70 4.53 -3.03
#